data_AF-A0A6P0WS69-F1
#
_entry.id   AF-A0A6P0WS69-F1
#
_cell.length_a   1.000
_cell.length_b   1.000
_cell.length_c   1.000
_cell.angle_alpha   90.00
_cell.angle_beta   90.00
_cell.angle_gamma   90.00
#
_symmetry.space_group_name_H-M   'P 1'
#
loop_
_entity.id
_entity.type
_entity.pdbx_description
1 polymer ?
#
loop_
_entity_poly.entity_id
_entity_poly.type
_entity_poly.pdbx_seq_one_letter_code
_entity_poly.pdbx_strand_id
1 'polypeptide(L)'
;PDLVVAYTGTPASKLAIDPHPPWLDATIIPSSIEEKAQELGISITLSQWESLAPVQRFALIKLSRPSHENKNFLPALQEFGLVRIEN
;
A
#
# COMPACT_ATOMS: atom_id res chain seq x y z
N PRO A 1 -15.05 25.46 12.42
CA PRO A 1 -13.76 24.77 12.28
C PRO A 1 -13.29 24.09 13.58
N ASP A 2 -14.23 23.61 14.40
CA ASP A 2 -14.05 23.61 15.86
C ASP A 2 -14.30 22.24 16.52
N LEU A 3 -13.94 21.14 15.87
CA LEU A 3 -14.09 19.80 16.47
C LEU A 3 -12.78 19.00 16.58
N VAL A 4 -11.72 19.39 15.87
CA VAL A 4 -10.44 18.65 15.87
C VAL A 4 -9.59 18.97 17.12
N VAL A 5 -9.76 20.14 17.74
CA VAL A 5 -8.92 20.59 18.87
C VAL A 5 -9.30 19.90 20.19
N ALA A 6 -10.54 19.42 20.33
CA ALA A 6 -11.03 18.92 21.62
C ALA A 6 -10.49 17.52 22.02
N TYR A 7 -9.88 16.76 21.10
CA TYR A 7 -9.56 15.34 21.35
C TYR A 7 -8.08 14.95 21.28
N THR A 8 -7.18 15.74 20.69
CA THR A 8 -5.80 15.26 20.40
C THR A 8 -4.65 16.08 21.00
N GLY A 9 -4.92 17.27 21.57
CA GLY A 9 -3.90 18.08 22.26
C GLY A 9 -2.68 18.50 21.42
N THR A 10 -2.70 18.23 20.10
CA THR A 10 -1.62 18.50 19.17
C THR A 10 -2.21 19.07 17.88
N PRO A 11 -1.66 20.18 17.34
CA PRO A 11 -2.06 20.67 16.03
C PRO A 11 -1.84 19.55 15.02
N ALA A 12 -2.81 19.32 14.12
CA ALA A 12 -2.61 18.42 13.00
C ALA A 12 -1.38 18.90 12.22
N SER A 13 -0.26 18.17 12.35
CA SER A 13 0.97 18.52 11.68
C SER A 13 0.68 18.57 10.19
N LYS A 14 1.03 19.68 9.52
CA LYS A 14 0.98 19.78 8.06
C LYS A 14 1.98 18.75 7.53
N LEU A 15 1.53 17.52 7.33
CA LEU A 15 2.30 16.50 6.66
C LEU A 15 2.65 17.06 5.29
N ALA A 16 3.92 17.36 5.08
CA ALA A 16 4.43 17.69 3.76
C ALA A 16 4.03 16.54 2.84
N ILE A 17 3.20 16.85 1.85
CA ILE A 17 2.91 15.90 0.78
C ILE A 17 4.23 15.73 0.06
N ASP A 18 4.79 14.53 0.13
CA ASP A 18 5.95 14.17 -0.68
C ASP A 18 5.60 14.49 -2.15
N PRO A 19 6.38 15.33 -2.86
CA PRO A 19 6.08 15.67 -4.25
C PRO A 19 6.10 14.45 -5.18
N HIS A 20 6.73 13.34 -4.76
CA HIS A 20 6.80 12.09 -5.53
C HIS A 20 6.37 10.91 -4.66
N PRO A 21 5.07 10.78 -4.36
CA PRO A 21 4.62 9.69 -3.53
C PRO A 21 4.83 8.33 -4.20
N PRO A 22 5.17 7.27 -3.44
CA PRO A 22 5.58 5.98 -3.99
C PRO A 22 4.48 5.25 -4.79
N TRP A 23 3.21 5.62 -4.64
CA TRP A 23 2.13 5.06 -5.46
C TRP A 23 2.03 5.66 -6.87
N LEU A 24 2.75 6.76 -7.15
CA LEU A 24 2.88 7.32 -8.50
C LEU A 24 4.10 6.74 -9.23
N ASP A 25 5.11 6.24 -8.51
CA ASP A 25 6.27 5.58 -9.12
C ASP A 25 5.94 4.14 -9.53
N ALA A 26 5.98 3.87 -10.84
CA ALA A 26 5.72 2.56 -11.43
C ALA A 26 7.02 1.78 -11.68
N THR A 27 8.17 2.44 -11.53
CA THR A 27 9.49 1.92 -11.91
C THR A 27 10.21 1.24 -10.75
N ILE A 28 9.73 1.44 -9.52
CA ILE A 28 10.29 0.89 -8.30
C ILE A 28 9.17 0.28 -7.46
N ILE A 29 9.34 -0.98 -7.05
CA ILE A 29 8.48 -1.63 -6.07
C ILE A 29 8.97 -1.21 -4.68
N PRO A 30 8.12 -0.64 -3.81
CA PRO A 30 8.53 -0.32 -2.44
C PRO A 30 8.89 -1.60 -1.66
N SER A 31 9.96 -1.56 -0.86
CA SER A 31 10.43 -2.74 -0.11
C SER A 31 9.35 -3.34 0.79
N SER A 32 8.47 -2.52 1.38
CA SER A 32 7.37 -3.00 2.21
C SER A 32 6.37 -3.87 1.45
N ILE A 33 6.21 -3.65 0.15
CA ILE A 33 5.39 -4.52 -0.72
C ILE A 33 6.11 -5.85 -0.94
N GLU A 34 7.40 -5.82 -1.25
CA GLU A 34 8.21 -7.02 -1.48
C GLU A 34 8.28 -7.89 -0.22
N GLU A 35 8.61 -7.29 0.92
CA GLU A 35 8.64 -7.96 2.23
C GLU A 35 7.28 -8.60 2.54
N LYS A 36 6.18 -7.86 2.36
CA LYS A 36 4.84 -8.37 2.65
C LYS A 36 4.40 -9.48 1.69
N ALA A 37 4.77 -9.40 0.42
CA ALA A 37 4.52 -10.46 -0.55
C ALA A 37 5.36 -11.71 -0.21
N GLN A 38 6.62 -11.54 0.18
CA GLN A 38 7.51 -12.63 0.59
C GLN A 38 7.01 -13.37 1.84
N GLU A 39 6.42 -12.68 2.82
CA GLU A 39 5.75 -13.32 3.97
C GLU A 39 4.65 -14.31 3.55
N LEU A 40 4.05 -14.12 2.38
CA LEU A 40 3.02 -14.96 1.79
C LEU A 40 3.57 -15.95 0.75
N GLY A 41 4.88 -16.00 0.53
CA GLY A 41 5.52 -16.81 -0.51
C GLY A 41 5.25 -16.30 -1.94
N ILE A 42 4.88 -15.03 -2.09
CA ILE A 42 4.54 -14.41 -3.37
C ILE A 42 5.68 -13.51 -3.83
N SER A 43 6.00 -13.57 -5.14
CA SER A 43 6.91 -12.62 -5.78
C SER A 43 6.13 -11.75 -6.76
N ILE A 44 6.22 -10.43 -6.61
CA ILE A 44 5.62 -9.45 -7.53
C ILE A 44 6.72 -8.97 -8.46
N THR A 45 6.51 -9.11 -9.77
CA THR A 45 7.46 -8.62 -10.78
C THR A 45 7.28 -7.13 -11.02
N LEU A 46 8.32 -6.46 -11.53
CA LEU A 46 8.23 -5.04 -11.88
C LEU A 46 7.17 -4.78 -12.95
N SER A 47 7.03 -5.65 -13.95
CA SER A 47 5.99 -5.52 -14.99
C SER A 47 4.58 -5.60 -14.40
N GLN A 48 4.35 -6.50 -13.43
CA GLN A 48 3.08 -6.57 -12.72
C GLN A 48 2.82 -5.28 -11.93
N TRP A 49 3.82 -4.76 -11.23
CA TRP A 49 3.71 -3.49 -10.49
C TRP A 49 3.40 -2.31 -11.42
N GLU A 50 4.09 -2.23 -12.55
CA GLU A 50 3.91 -1.19 -13.56
C GLU A 50 2.50 -1.20 -14.15
N SER A 51 1.89 -2.38 -14.29
CA SER A 51 0.52 -2.53 -14.81
C SER A 51 -0.56 -1.98 -13.86
N LEU A 52 -0.24 -1.71 -12.60
CA LEU A 52 -1.20 -1.24 -11.60
C LEU A 52 -1.53 0.25 -11.74
N ALA A 53 -2.82 0.56 -11.65
CA ALA A 53 -3.28 1.93 -11.51
C ALA A 53 -2.70 2.56 -10.22
N PRO A 54 -2.45 3.88 -10.18
CA PRO A 54 -1.92 4.53 -8.98
C PRO A 54 -2.71 4.26 -7.70
N VAL A 55 -4.05 4.15 -7.81
CA VAL A 55 -4.91 3.84 -6.66
C VAL A 55 -4.71 2.42 -6.12
N GLN A 56 -4.38 1.45 -6.98
CA GLN A 56 -4.09 0.08 -6.57
C GLN A 56 -2.73 0.00 -5.88
N ARG A 57 -1.71 0.69 -6.42
CA ARG A 57 -0.40 0.84 -5.75
C ARG A 57 -0.55 1.49 -4.38
N PHE A 58 -1.35 2.55 -4.28
CA PHE A 58 -1.66 3.19 -3.00
C PHE A 58 -2.30 2.22 -2.00
N ALA A 59 -3.30 1.44 -2.44
CA ALA A 59 -3.96 0.44 -1.59
C ALA A 59 -2.96 -0.61 -1.09
N LEU A 60 -2.13 -1.18 -1.96
CA LEU A 60 -1.12 -2.15 -1.56
C LEU A 60 -0.11 -1.55 -0.57
N ILE A 61 0.36 -0.33 -0.79
CA ILE A 61 1.29 0.38 0.11
C ILE A 61 0.66 0.64 1.48
N LYS A 62 -0.66 0.86 1.53
CA LYS A 62 -1.39 1.00 2.79
C LYS A 62 -1.54 -0.35 3.51
N LEU A 63 -1.85 -1.41 2.76
CA LEU A 63 -2.10 -2.75 3.29
C LEU A 63 -0.83 -3.51 3.70
N SER A 64 0.36 -3.09 3.23
CA SER A 64 1.63 -3.70 3.63
C SER A 64 2.15 -3.23 4.99
N ARG A 65 1.66 -2.10 5.51
CA ARG A 65 2.16 -1.49 6.75
C ARG A 65 1.86 -2.38 7.96
N PRO A 66 2.78 -2.54 8.92
CA PRO A 66 2.53 -3.34 10.12
C PRO A 66 1.29 -2.86 10.89
N SER A 67 0.26 -3.70 10.96
CA SER A 67 -0.92 -3.56 11.81
C SER A 67 -1.56 -4.93 12.02
N HIS A 68 -2.33 -5.09 13.08
CA HIS A 68 -2.86 -6.40 13.53
C HIS A 68 -3.85 -7.07 12.55
N GLU A 69 -4.23 -6.43 11.43
CA GLU A 69 -5.25 -6.94 10.50
C GLU A 69 -4.89 -6.81 9.00
N ASN A 70 -3.64 -7.07 8.60
CA ASN A 70 -3.26 -7.09 7.17
C ASN A 70 -3.80 -8.30 6.38
N LYS A 71 -4.97 -8.83 6.78
CA LYS A 71 -5.67 -9.93 6.09
C LYS A 71 -6.13 -9.54 4.68
N ASN A 72 -6.23 -8.25 4.40
CA ASN A 72 -6.69 -7.73 3.12
C ASN A 72 -5.58 -7.61 2.06
N PHE A 73 -4.30 -7.82 2.42
CA PHE A 73 -3.22 -7.74 1.43
C PHE A 73 -3.34 -8.84 0.36
N LEU A 74 -3.51 -10.10 0.77
CA LEU A 74 -3.66 -11.22 -0.17
C LEU A 74 -4.93 -11.09 -1.06
N PRO A 75 -6.14 -10.79 -0.51
CA PRO A 75 -7.31 -10.50 -1.33
C PRO A 75 -7.07 -9.38 -2.34
N ALA A 76 -6.37 -8.31 -1.97
CA ALA A 76 -6.06 -7.23 -2.90
C ALA A 76 -5.13 -7.68 -4.04
N LEU A 77 -4.12 -8.51 -3.76
CA LEU A 77 -3.26 -9.07 -4.81
C LEU A 77 -4.07 -9.90 -5.82
N GLN A 78 -5.08 -10.64 -5.37
CA GLN A 78 -5.97 -11.43 -6.23
C GLN A 78 -6.88 -10.53 -7.06
N GLU A 79 -7.53 -9.56 -6.42
CA GLU A 79 -8.44 -8.61 -7.07
C GLU A 79 -7.71 -7.78 -8.13
N PHE A 80 -6.43 -7.44 -7.89
CA PHE A 80 -5.60 -6.69 -8.84
C PHE A 80 -4.92 -7.59 -9.89
N GLY A 81 -5.19 -8.91 -9.88
CA GLY A 81 -4.68 -9.84 -10.89
C GLY A 81 -3.19 -10.16 -10.78
N LEU A 82 -2.56 -9.88 -9.62
CA LEU A 82 -1.14 -10.13 -9.37
C LEU A 82 -0.87 -11.61 -9.02
N VAL A 83 -1.85 -12.27 -8.41
CA VAL A 83 -1.80 -13.70 -8.09
C VAL A 83 -3.12 -14.37 -8.46
N ARG A 84 -3.04 -15.65 -8.83
CA ARG A 84 -4.20 -16.54 -8.94
C ARG A 84 -4.05 -17.65 -7.92
N ILE A 85 -5.10 -17.94 -7.16
CA ILE A 85 -5.17 -19.19 -6.40
C ILE A 85 -5.81 -20.20 -7.35
N GLU A 86 -5.04 -21.23 -7.71
CA GLU A 86 -5.62 -22.42 -8.35
C GLU A 86 -6.41 -23.19 -7.28
N ASN A 87 -7.65 -23.56 -7.62
CA ASN A 87 -8.54 -24.36 -6.78
C ASN A 87 -8.24 -25.85 -6.92
#